data_AF-A0A838SF01-F1
#
_entry.id   AF-A0A838SF01-F1
#
_cell.length_a   1.000
_cell.length_b   1.000
_cell.length_c   1.000
_cell.angle_alpha   90.00
_cell.angle_beta   90.00
_cell.angle_gamma   90.00
#
_symmetry.space_group_name_H-M   'P 1'
#
loop_
_entity.id
_entity.type
_entity.pdbx_description
1 polymer ?
#
loop_
_entity_poly.entity_id
_entity_poly.type
_entity_poly.pdbx_seq_one_letter_code
_entity_poly.pdbx_strand_id
1 'polypeptide(L)'
;VVLHPDPTLPLIACLPGEFNQVILNQVVNASHAIRNMVEQTEGGKGTITISTRMQQDWVEIRNADTGSGILESARSKIFDAFFTTKEVGKGTGQGLAIAHNVIVKKHGGRLTFDTQIGQGTTFIIQLPNHSVPLELVANVYEQAEGRK
;
A
#
# COMPACT_ATOMS: atom_id res chain seq x y z
N VAL A 1 6.54 9.70 -8.53
CA VAL A 1 6.64 8.86 -7.32
C VAL A 1 7.93 9.24 -6.61
N VAL A 2 7.88 9.43 -5.30
CA VAL A 2 9.03 9.77 -4.44
C VAL A 2 9.17 8.64 -3.42
N LEU A 3 10.41 8.18 -3.18
CA LEU A 3 10.70 7.08 -2.26
C LEU A 3 11.55 7.59 -1.09
N HIS A 4 11.13 7.26 0.13
CA HIS A 4 11.88 7.49 1.37
C HIS A 4 11.98 6.17 2.15
N PRO A 5 12.74 5.19 1.64
CA PRO A 5 12.98 3.95 2.37
C PRO A 5 13.90 4.22 3.56
N ASP A 6 13.55 3.69 4.72
CA ASP A 6 14.46 3.57 5.85
C ASP A 6 15.40 2.38 5.61
N PRO A 7 16.71 2.62 5.40
CA PRO A 7 17.68 1.57 5.09
C PRO A 7 18.06 0.72 6.31
N THR A 8 17.62 1.10 7.50
CA THR A 8 17.93 0.41 8.76
C THR A 8 16.92 -0.66 9.14
N LEU A 9 15.85 -0.81 8.33
CA LEU A 9 14.80 -1.78 8.62
C LEU A 9 15.32 -3.22 8.51
N PRO A 10 14.89 -4.09 9.44
CA PRO A 10 15.20 -5.51 9.37
C PRO A 10 14.41 -6.16 8.23
N LEU A 11 14.88 -7.32 7.82
CA LEU A 11 14.10 -8.22 6.97
C LEU A 11 12.97 -8.84 7.79
N ILE A 12 11.79 -8.89 7.18
CA ILE A 12 10.58 -9.44 7.78
C ILE A 12 10.03 -10.58 6.92
N ALA A 13 9.29 -11.50 7.56
CA ALA A 13 8.58 -12.54 6.83
C ALA A 13 7.44 -11.89 6.03
N CYS A 14 7.42 -12.12 4.72
CA CYS A 14 6.30 -11.74 3.87
C CYS A 14 6.09 -12.75 2.74
N LEU A 15 4.91 -12.69 2.11
CA LEU A 15 4.59 -13.41 0.88
C LEU A 15 4.87 -12.47 -0.30
N PRO A 16 6.04 -12.55 -0.97
CA PRO A 16 6.53 -11.45 -1.81
C PRO A 16 5.61 -11.15 -3.00
N GLY A 17 5.09 -12.19 -3.67
CA GLY A 17 4.17 -12.01 -4.80
C GLY A 17 2.87 -11.31 -4.40
N GLU A 18 2.31 -11.65 -3.25
CA GLU A 18 1.07 -11.05 -2.76
C GLU A 18 1.29 -9.63 -2.24
N PHE A 19 2.42 -9.40 -1.56
CA PHE A 19 2.81 -8.07 -1.09
C PHE A 19 3.08 -7.12 -2.26
N ASN A 20 3.73 -7.60 -3.33
CA ASN A 20 3.89 -6.81 -4.55
C ASN A 20 2.54 -6.37 -5.13
N GLN A 21 1.53 -7.26 -5.13
CA GLN A 21 0.19 -6.90 -5.59
C GLN A 21 -0.49 -5.89 -4.66
N VAL A 22 -0.27 -5.95 -3.35
CA VAL A 22 -0.72 -4.91 -2.42
C VAL A 22 -0.16 -3.55 -2.85
N ILE A 23 1.17 -3.44 -3.00
CA ILE A 23 1.82 -2.16 -3.35
C ILE A 23 1.34 -1.65 -4.71
N LEU A 24 1.25 -2.51 -5.73
CA LEU A 24 0.75 -2.14 -7.05
C LEU A 24 -0.69 -1.61 -6.99
N ASN A 25 -1.59 -2.29 -6.27
CA ASN A 25 -2.97 -1.82 -6.10
C ASN A 25 -3.04 -0.44 -5.45
N GLN A 26 -2.20 -0.17 -4.44
CA GLN A 26 -2.14 1.12 -3.79
C GLN A 26 -1.64 2.22 -4.73
N VAL A 27 -0.58 1.96 -5.48
CA VAL A 27 -0.02 2.93 -6.45
C VAL A 27 -1.01 3.22 -7.58
N VAL A 28 -1.71 2.20 -8.09
CA VAL A 28 -2.75 2.38 -9.11
C VAL A 28 -3.93 3.19 -8.55
N ASN A 29 -4.33 2.97 -7.30
CA ASN A 29 -5.41 3.75 -6.68
C ASN A 29 -5.00 5.22 -6.47
N ALA A 30 -3.79 5.46 -5.97
CA ALA A 30 -3.22 6.80 -5.83
C ALA A 30 -3.15 7.54 -7.17
N SER A 31 -2.69 6.86 -8.23
CA SER A 31 -2.61 7.45 -9.58
C SER A 31 -3.97 7.89 -10.10
N HIS A 32 -5.02 7.10 -9.86
CA HIS A 32 -6.39 7.46 -10.22
C HIS A 32 -6.91 8.65 -9.40
N ALA A 33 -6.66 8.66 -8.08
CA ALA A 33 -7.08 9.76 -7.21
C ALA A 33 -6.41 11.09 -7.61
N ILE A 34 -5.13 11.05 -7.97
CA ILE A 34 -4.38 12.20 -8.49
C ILE A 34 -4.98 12.68 -9.81
N ARG A 35 -5.27 11.78 -10.75
CA ARG A 35 -5.87 12.16 -12.04
C ARG A 35 -7.19 12.91 -11.82
N ASN A 36 -8.07 12.38 -10.98
CA ASN A 36 -9.35 13.02 -10.67
C ASN A 36 -9.19 14.42 -10.05
N MET A 37 -8.16 14.64 -9.24
CA MET A 37 -7.86 15.94 -8.65
C MET A 37 -7.32 16.93 -9.68
N VAL A 38 -6.36 16.50 -10.50
CA VAL A 38 -5.72 17.33 -11.53
C VAL A 38 -6.70 17.73 -12.63
N GLU A 39 -7.65 16.88 -12.98
CA GLU A 39 -8.74 17.23 -13.92
C GLU A 39 -9.67 18.34 -13.36
N GLN A 40 -9.72 18.52 -12.04
CA GLN A 40 -10.57 19.50 -11.36
C GLN A 40 -9.84 20.81 -10.98
N THR A 41 -8.50 20.81 -11.02
CA THR A 41 -7.68 21.99 -10.68
C THR A 41 -6.81 22.39 -11.87
N GLU A 42 -6.77 23.67 -12.22
CA GLU A 42 -5.93 24.18 -13.32
C GLU A 42 -4.43 23.97 -13.02
N GLY A 43 -3.89 22.82 -13.47
CA GLY A 43 -2.46 22.62 -13.72
C GLY A 43 -1.61 22.29 -12.49
N GLY A 44 -1.56 21.00 -12.12
CA GLY A 44 -0.55 20.48 -11.20
C GLY A 44 -0.18 19.03 -11.52
N LYS A 45 1.04 18.60 -11.17
CA LYS A 45 1.38 17.18 -11.10
C LYS A 45 1.14 16.72 -9.67
N GLY A 46 0.35 15.68 -9.48
CA GLY A 46 0.24 15.06 -8.16
C GLY A 46 1.47 14.23 -7.82
N THR A 47 1.66 13.95 -6.54
CA THR A 47 2.78 13.17 -6.01
C THR A 47 2.27 11.93 -5.29
N ILE A 48 2.96 10.82 -5.52
CA ILE A 48 2.85 9.61 -4.70
C ILE A 48 4.16 9.50 -3.92
N THR A 49 4.08 9.49 -2.60
CA THR A 49 5.22 9.33 -1.69
C THR A 49 5.10 8.00 -0.97
N ILE A 50 6.12 7.14 -1.13
CA ILE A 50 6.22 5.88 -0.41
C ILE A 50 7.36 6.01 0.59
N SER A 51 7.06 5.79 1.86
CA SER A 51 8.06 5.83 2.93
C SER A 51 7.95 4.61 3.82
N THR A 52 9.08 4.20 4.40
CA THR A 52 9.11 3.12 5.37
C THR A 52 9.75 3.60 6.66
N ARG A 53 9.35 3.01 7.79
CA ARG A 53 9.98 3.26 9.09
C ARG A 53 9.72 2.12 10.05
N MET A 54 10.55 2.02 11.08
CA MET A 54 10.23 1.21 12.25
C MET A 54 9.26 1.99 13.14
N GLN A 55 8.20 1.34 13.57
CA GLN A 55 7.20 1.90 14.48
C GLN A 55 6.96 0.89 15.60
N GLN A 56 7.72 1.00 16.69
CA GLN A 56 7.74 -0.01 17.77
C GLN A 56 8.05 -1.40 17.18
N ASP A 57 7.15 -2.37 17.35
CA ASP A 57 7.30 -3.73 16.84
C ASP A 57 6.73 -3.93 15.43
N TRP A 58 6.53 -2.84 14.67
CA TRP A 58 5.95 -2.88 13.33
C TRP A 58 6.89 -2.24 12.31
N VAL A 59 7.05 -2.91 11.17
CA VAL A 59 7.53 -2.26 9.95
C VAL A 59 6.34 -1.57 9.30
N GLU A 60 6.39 -0.23 9.28
CA GLU A 60 5.34 0.60 8.69
C GLU A 60 5.75 1.06 7.27
N ILE A 61 4.85 0.90 6.32
CA ILE A 61 4.92 1.46 4.97
C ILE A 61 3.79 2.46 4.82
N ARG A 62 4.11 3.71 4.49
CA ARG A 62 3.11 4.76 4.19
C ARG A 62 3.12 5.05 2.70
N ASN A 63 1.97 4.87 2.06
CA ASN A 63 1.71 5.24 0.67
C ASN A 63 0.80 6.46 0.67
N ALA A 64 1.41 7.65 0.55
CA ALA A 64 0.71 8.92 0.50
C ALA A 64 0.53 9.40 -0.95
N ASP A 65 -0.65 9.90 -1.27
CA ASP A 65 -0.95 10.59 -2.51
C ASP A 65 -1.45 12.01 -2.26
N THR A 66 -1.31 12.87 -3.25
CA THR A 66 -1.92 14.22 -3.25
C THR A 66 -3.19 14.26 -4.11
N GLY A 67 -3.95 13.17 -4.11
CA GLY A 67 -5.15 13.01 -4.93
C GLY A 67 -6.40 13.63 -4.30
N SER A 68 -7.56 13.21 -4.79
CA SER A 68 -8.86 13.77 -4.38
C SER A 68 -9.25 13.50 -2.91
N GLY A 69 -8.58 12.56 -2.25
CA GLY A 69 -9.02 12.01 -0.97
C GLY A 69 -10.22 11.06 -1.10
N ILE A 70 -10.72 10.55 0.03
CA ILE A 70 -11.84 9.61 0.11
C ILE A 70 -13.04 10.25 0.84
N LEU A 71 -14.19 10.25 0.17
CA LEU A 71 -15.48 10.70 0.72
C LEU A 71 -15.88 9.92 1.97
N GLU A 72 -16.39 10.62 2.98
CA GLU A 72 -16.83 10.02 4.25
C GLU A 72 -17.76 8.83 4.05
N SER A 73 -18.74 8.97 3.12
CA SER A 73 -19.71 7.92 2.80
C SER A 73 -19.12 6.63 2.22
N ALA A 74 -17.89 6.69 1.70
CA ALA A 74 -17.18 5.54 1.14
C ALA A 74 -16.24 4.87 2.15
N ARG A 75 -15.77 5.59 3.18
CA ARG A 75 -14.66 5.17 4.07
C ARG A 75 -14.89 3.82 4.75
N SER A 76 -16.12 3.53 5.16
CA SER A 76 -16.47 2.26 5.81
C SER A 76 -16.53 1.06 4.86
N LYS A 77 -16.56 1.31 3.54
CA LYS A 77 -16.78 0.30 2.49
C LYS A 77 -15.59 0.09 1.57
N ILE A 78 -14.54 0.92 1.65
CA ILE A 78 -13.43 0.87 0.69
C ILE A 78 -12.67 -0.47 0.68
N PHE A 79 -12.80 -1.27 1.74
CA PHE A 79 -12.22 -2.61 1.84
C PHE A 79 -13.21 -3.74 1.51
N ASP A 80 -14.48 -3.42 1.25
CA ASP A 80 -15.47 -4.39 0.85
C ASP A 80 -15.18 -4.88 -0.58
N ALA A 81 -15.34 -6.19 -0.80
CA ALA A 81 -15.14 -6.76 -2.11
C ALA A 81 -16.09 -6.13 -3.14
N PHE A 82 -15.54 -5.79 -4.31
CA PHE A 82 -16.25 -5.19 -5.45
C PHE A 82 -16.76 -3.76 -5.22
N PHE A 83 -16.51 -3.16 -4.06
CA PHE A 83 -16.83 -1.75 -3.85
C PHE A 83 -15.90 -0.86 -4.70
N THR A 84 -16.51 0.03 -5.49
CA THR A 84 -15.78 1.01 -6.30
C THR A 84 -16.62 2.26 -6.51
N THR A 85 -15.99 3.43 -6.44
CA THR A 85 -16.60 4.72 -6.82
C THR A 85 -16.32 5.09 -8.28
N LYS A 86 -15.53 4.26 -8.99
CA LYS A 86 -15.22 4.46 -10.41
C LYS A 86 -16.40 4.01 -11.27
N GLU A 87 -16.51 4.61 -12.46
CA GLU A 87 -17.49 4.20 -13.47
C GLU A 87 -17.37 2.71 -13.82
N VAL A 88 -18.47 2.15 -14.33
CA VAL A 88 -18.55 0.76 -14.78
C VAL A 88 -17.43 0.47 -15.79
N GLY A 89 -16.67 -0.61 -15.54
CA GLY A 89 -15.54 -1.02 -16.36
C GLY A 89 -14.22 -0.30 -16.08
N LYS A 90 -14.20 0.79 -15.29
CA LYS A 90 -12.96 1.52 -14.91
C LYS A 90 -12.36 1.06 -13.59
N GLY A 91 -13.06 0.22 -12.84
CA GLY A 91 -12.56 -0.35 -11.58
C GLY A 91 -13.25 -1.66 -11.25
N THR A 92 -12.47 -2.66 -10.85
CA THR A 92 -13.01 -3.96 -10.41
C THR A 92 -13.49 -3.93 -8.95
N GLY A 93 -13.08 -2.92 -8.18
CA GLY A 93 -13.34 -2.85 -6.73
C GLY A 93 -12.62 -3.93 -5.91
N GLN A 94 -11.64 -4.64 -6.49
CA GLN A 94 -10.98 -5.75 -5.81
C GLN A 94 -9.66 -5.36 -5.14
N GLY A 95 -8.99 -4.30 -5.61
CA GLY A 95 -7.60 -4.00 -5.22
C GLY A 95 -7.41 -3.79 -3.70
N LEU A 96 -8.27 -2.99 -3.07
CA LEU A 96 -8.22 -2.72 -1.63
C LEU A 96 -8.70 -3.91 -0.79
N ALA A 97 -9.70 -4.67 -1.26
CA ALA A 97 -10.15 -5.88 -0.60
C ALA A 97 -9.06 -6.96 -0.57
N ILE A 98 -8.36 -7.15 -1.71
CA ILE A 98 -7.19 -8.04 -1.81
C ILE A 98 -6.08 -7.54 -0.89
N ALA A 99 -5.76 -6.25 -0.92
CA ALA A 99 -4.74 -5.67 -0.06
C ALA A 99 -5.03 -5.91 1.42
N HIS A 100 -6.27 -5.64 1.85
CA HIS A 100 -6.71 -5.87 3.21
C HIS A 100 -6.61 -7.34 3.61
N ASN A 101 -7.06 -8.27 2.76
CA ASN A 101 -6.94 -9.70 3.03
C ASN A 101 -5.47 -10.14 3.17
N VAL A 102 -4.62 -9.75 2.23
CA VAL A 102 -3.18 -10.08 2.26
C VAL A 102 -2.53 -9.54 3.53
N ILE A 103 -2.71 -8.26 3.84
CA ILE A 103 -2.06 -7.65 5.00
C ILE A 103 -2.63 -8.19 6.31
N VAL A 104 -3.96 -8.14 6.49
CA VAL A 104 -4.57 -8.45 7.79
C VAL A 104 -4.68 -9.95 8.03
N LYS A 105 -5.14 -10.73 7.04
CA LYS A 105 -5.38 -12.17 7.24
C LYS A 105 -4.13 -13.02 7.04
N LYS A 106 -3.31 -12.70 6.03
CA LYS A 106 -2.15 -13.55 5.70
C LYS A 106 -0.87 -13.15 6.45
N HIS A 107 -0.70 -11.86 6.75
CA HIS A 107 0.49 -11.38 7.45
C HIS A 107 0.25 -11.01 8.93
N GLY A 108 -1.00 -11.07 9.41
CA GLY A 108 -1.34 -10.58 10.75
C GLY A 108 -1.07 -9.09 10.94
N GLY A 109 -1.02 -8.34 9.82
CA GLY A 109 -0.72 -6.93 9.76
C GLY A 109 -1.93 -6.03 9.99
N ARG A 110 -1.71 -4.73 9.77
CA ARG A 110 -2.76 -3.70 9.78
C ARG A 110 -2.70 -2.91 8.49
N LEU A 111 -3.87 -2.60 7.93
CA LEU A 111 -4.02 -1.70 6.80
C LEU A 111 -5.04 -0.62 7.19
N THR A 112 -4.55 0.59 7.42
CA THR A 112 -5.36 1.76 7.78
C THR A 112 -5.13 2.90 6.79
N PHE A 113 -5.84 4.01 6.96
CA PHE A 113 -5.65 5.18 6.13
C PHE A 113 -5.99 6.48 6.87
N ASP A 114 -5.28 7.54 6.51
CA ASP A 114 -5.62 8.93 6.82
C ASP A 114 -5.99 9.62 5.49
N THR A 115 -7.06 10.41 5.45
CA THR A 115 -7.51 11.03 4.21
C THR A 115 -8.20 12.36 4.44
N GLN A 116 -7.98 13.29 3.52
CA GLN A 116 -8.68 14.58 3.50
C GLN A 116 -9.06 14.93 2.06
N ILE A 117 -10.32 15.37 1.88
CA ILE A 117 -10.83 15.78 0.57
C ILE A 117 -9.99 16.92 0.02
N GLY A 118 -9.56 16.75 -1.23
CA GLY A 118 -8.73 17.71 -1.95
C GLY A 118 -7.26 17.78 -1.50
N GLN A 119 -6.85 17.00 -0.50
CA GLN A 119 -5.45 16.94 -0.05
C GLN A 119 -4.80 15.58 -0.30
N GLY A 120 -5.62 14.51 -0.37
CA GLY A 120 -5.17 13.18 -0.74
C GLY A 120 -5.38 12.15 0.37
N THR A 121 -4.73 11.00 0.19
CA THR A 121 -4.85 9.86 1.10
C THR A 121 -3.48 9.30 1.43
N THR A 122 -3.28 8.93 2.70
CA THR A 122 -2.15 8.12 3.14
C THR A 122 -2.67 6.77 3.59
N PHE A 123 -2.41 5.72 2.82
CA PHE A 123 -2.59 4.36 3.30
C PHE A 123 -1.37 3.92 4.11
N ILE A 124 -1.63 3.27 5.24
CA ILE A 124 -0.63 2.86 6.21
C ILE A 124 -0.71 1.34 6.33
N ILE A 125 0.35 0.66 5.88
CA ILE A 125 0.53 -0.77 6.00
C ILE A 125 1.49 -1.01 7.16
N GLN A 126 1.10 -1.84 8.12
CA GLN A 126 1.96 -2.24 9.22
C GLN A 126 2.09 -3.75 9.21
N LEU A 127 3.32 -4.24 9.12
CA LEU A 127 3.65 -5.66 9.22
C LEU A 127 4.36 -5.91 10.55
N PRO A 128 4.04 -6.99 11.27
CA PRO A 128 4.75 -7.29 12.50
C PRO A 128 6.23 -7.50 12.22
N ASN A 129 7.09 -6.87 13.01
CA ASN A 129 8.51 -7.16 13.02
C ASN A 129 8.77 -8.44 13.82
N HIS A 130 8.21 -9.56 13.34
CA HIS A 130 8.69 -10.87 13.78
C HIS A 130 10.05 -11.06 13.14
N SER A 131 11.11 -10.88 13.92
CA SER A 131 12.49 -11.09 13.47
C SER A 131 12.56 -12.45 12.79
N VAL A 132 12.77 -12.47 11.47
CA VAL A 132 13.16 -13.71 10.81
C VAL A 132 14.60 -13.95 11.25
N PRO A 133 14.93 -15.11 11.85
CA PRO A 133 16.32 -15.41 12.18
C PRO A 133 17.19 -15.22 10.93
N LEU A 134 18.34 -14.53 11.06
CA LEU A 134 19.23 -14.26 9.92
C LEU A 134 19.64 -15.54 9.18
N GLU A 135 19.64 -16.68 9.86
CA GLU A 135 19.87 -18.02 9.30
C GLU A 135 18.79 -18.44 8.28
N LEU A 136 17.51 -18.09 8.51
CA LEU A 136 16.45 -18.34 7.54
C LEU A 136 16.57 -17.43 6.32
N VAL A 137 17.05 -16.20 6.51
CA VAL A 137 17.27 -15.24 5.43
C VAL A 137 18.36 -15.74 4.48
N ALA A 138 19.50 -16.17 5.01
CA ALA A 138 20.63 -16.65 4.21
C ALA A 138 20.22 -17.81 3.28
N ASN A 139 19.43 -18.76 3.79
CA ASN A 139 18.94 -19.92 3.03
C ASN A 139 18.01 -19.52 1.86
N VAL A 140 17.22 -18.46 2.00
CA VAL A 140 16.33 -17.98 0.93
C VAL A 140 17.12 -17.29 -0.18
N TYR A 141 18.15 -16.51 0.18
CA TYR A 141 19.01 -15.85 -0.80
C TYR A 141 19.86 -16.86 -1.60
N GLU A 142 20.42 -17.88 -0.96
CA GLU A 142 21.18 -18.94 -1.66
C GLU A 142 20.29 -19.76 -2.61
N GLN A 143 19.04 -20.04 -2.25
CA GLN A 143 18.09 -20.74 -3.13
C GLN A 143 17.60 -19.88 -4.30
N ALA A 144 17.57 -18.55 -4.15
CA ALA A 144 17.18 -17.63 -5.22
C ALA A 144 18.28 -17.47 -6.28
N GLU A 145 19.56 -17.51 -5.90
CA GLU A 145 20.70 -17.47 -6.83
C GLU A 145 21.06 -18.83 -7.45
N GLY A 146 20.59 -19.94 -6.83
CA GLY A 146 20.85 -21.31 -7.28
C GLY A 146 20.01 -21.82 -8.47
N ARG A 147 19.11 -21.00 -9.04
CA ARG A 147 18.41 -21.34 -10.30
C ARG A 147 19.08 -20.64 -11.48
N LYS A 148 20.19 -21.21 -11.94
CA LYS A 148 20.67 -21.06 -13.32
C LYS A 148 20.26 -22.28 -14.14
#